data_AF-A0A537SQ59-F1
#
_entry.id   AF-A0A537SQ59-F1
#
_cell.length_a   1.000
_cell.length_b   1.000
_cell.length_c   1.000
_cell.angle_alpha   90.00
_cell.angle_beta   90.00
_cell.angle_gamma   90.00
#
_symmetry.space_group_name_H-M   'P 1'
#
loop_
_entity.id
_entity.type
_entity.pdbx_description
1 polymer ?
#
loop_
_entity_poly.entity_id
_entity_poly.type
_entity_poly.pdbx_seq_one_letter_code
_entity_poly.pdbx_strand_id
1 'polypeptide(L)' 'MSIQAVLLPLFVEVIATFVLLFWMAHLRTRAFRIGEVKAQDIALREPNWPPRIAQISNAYHNQLELPVLFYVLTILA' A
#
# COMPACT_ATOMS: atom_id res chain seq x y z
N MET A 1 12.37 -13.04 -24.00
CA MET A 1 12.31 -12.33 -22.70
C MET A 1 13.63 -12.52 -21.98
N SER A 2 14.38 -11.44 -21.70
CA SER A 2 15.54 -11.56 -20.81
C SER A 2 15.06 -11.66 -19.36
N ILE A 3 15.83 -12.33 -18.50
CA ILE A 3 15.54 -12.41 -17.05
C ILE A 3 15.39 -11.00 -16.44
N GLN A 4 16.16 -10.04 -16.95
CA GLN A 4 16.11 -8.63 -16.52
C GLN A 4 14.74 -7.98 -16.80
N ALA A 5 14.11 -8.30 -17.93
CA ALA A 5 12.81 -7.75 -18.31
C ALA A 5 11.68 -8.17 -17.34
N VAL A 6 11.85 -9.32 -16.66
CA VAL A 6 10.90 -9.83 -15.66
C VAL A 6 11.26 -9.35 -14.26
N LEU A 7 12.55 -9.40 -13.88
CA LEU A 7 12.98 -9.08 -12.51
C LEU A 7 12.92 -7.59 -12.18
N LEU A 8 13.23 -6.71 -13.15
CA LEU A 8 13.26 -5.27 -12.91
C LEU A 8 11.88 -4.71 -12.51
N PRO A 9 10.78 -5.00 -13.24
CA PRO A 9 9.44 -4.59 -12.81
C PRO A 9 9.07 -5.21 -11.44
N LEU A 10 9.41 -6.48 -11.19
CA LEU A 10 9.16 -7.12 -9.88
C LEU A 10 9.83 -6.35 -8.72
N PHE A 11 11.09 -5.93 -8.88
CA PHE A 11 11.74 -5.12 -7.85
C PHE A 11 11.09 -3.74 -7.67
N VAL A 12 10.59 -3.13 -8.73
CA VAL A 12 9.84 -1.85 -8.65
C VAL A 12 8.56 -2.03 -7.83
N GLU A 13 7.79 -3.10 -8.05
CA GLU A 13 6.58 -3.40 -7.28
C GLU A 13 6.89 -3.68 -5.81
N VAL A 14 7.96 -4.43 -5.53
CA VAL A 14 8.43 -4.68 -4.15
C VAL A 14 8.78 -3.35 -3.45
N ILE A 15 9.55 -2.48 -4.11
CA ILE A 15 9.91 -1.17 -3.57
C ILE A 15 8.65 -0.32 -3.35
N ALA A 16 7.73 -0.28 -4.31
CA ALA A 16 6.48 0.47 -4.19
C ALA A 16 5.63 -0.01 -3.00
N THR A 17 5.57 -1.33 -2.78
CA THR A 17 4.88 -1.93 -1.63
C THR A 17 5.48 -1.47 -0.31
N PHE A 18 6.81 -1.48 -0.19
CA PHE A 18 7.48 -0.99 1.01
C PHE A 18 7.29 0.52 1.22
N VAL A 19 7.38 1.33 0.16
CA VAL A 19 7.12 2.77 0.23
C VAL A 19 5.72 3.05 0.76
N LEU A 20 4.70 2.37 0.23
CA LEU A 20 3.32 2.53 0.68
C LEU A 20 3.11 2.03 2.11
N LEU A 21 3.76 0.92 2.50
CA LEU A 21 3.73 0.40 3.87
C LEU A 21 4.25 1.44 4.88
N PHE A 22 5.46 1.96 4.64
CA PHE A 22 6.08 2.94 5.53
C PHE A 22 5.33 4.26 5.55
N TRP A 23 4.79 4.71 4.40
CA TRP A 23 3.98 5.93 4.34
C TRP A 23 2.66 5.78 5.11
N MET A 24 1.95 4.67 4.93
CA MET A 24 0.74 4.35 5.69
C MET A 24 1.04 4.32 7.19
N ALA A 25 2.09 3.60 7.61
CA ALA A 25 2.49 3.52 9.02
C ALA A 25 2.77 4.91 9.59
N HIS A 26 3.58 5.72 8.91
CA HIS A 26 3.91 7.08 9.33
C HIS A 26 2.67 7.95 9.54
N LEU A 27 1.74 7.96 8.58
CA LEU A 27 0.53 8.77 8.67
C LEU A 27 -0.40 8.31 9.79
N ARG A 28 -0.60 7.00 9.94
CA ARG A 28 -1.44 6.45 11.01
C ARG A 28 -0.85 6.78 12.38
N THR A 29 0.46 6.60 12.57
CA THR A 29 1.14 6.96 13.82
C THR A 29 1.06 8.45 14.11
N ARG A 30 1.21 9.31 13.08
CA ARG A 30 1.05 10.75 13.23
C ARG A 30 -0.37 11.14 13.64
N ALA A 31 -1.40 10.56 13.02
CA ALA A 31 -2.80 10.82 13.34
C ALA A 31 -3.15 10.45 14.79
N PHE A 32 -2.62 9.33 15.29
CA PHE A 32 -2.73 8.99 16.71
C PHE A 32 -1.99 9.99 17.61
N ARG A 33 -0.75 10.36 17.25
CA ARG A 33 0.09 11.24 18.07
C ARG A 33 -0.51 12.64 18.24
N ILE A 34 -1.18 13.16 17.22
CA ILE A 34 -1.82 14.48 17.26
C ILE A 34 -3.28 14.44 17.73
N GLY A 35 -3.82 13.25 18.04
CA GLY A 35 -5.19 13.07 18.50
C GLY A 35 -6.27 13.25 17.43
N GLU A 36 -5.89 13.22 16.15
CA GLU A 36 -6.84 13.31 15.01
C GLU A 36 -7.71 12.05 14.90
N VAL A 37 -7.21 10.90 15.36
CA VAL A 37 -7.92 9.62 15.34
C VAL A 37 -7.84 8.97 16.71
N LYS A 38 -8.97 8.46 17.23
CA LYS A 38 -9.02 7.63 18.44
C LYS A 38 -9.09 6.16 18.06
N ALA A 39 -8.40 5.32 18.82
CA ALA A 39 -8.34 3.88 18.55
C ALA A 39 -9.71 3.20 18.56
N GLN A 40 -10.65 3.69 19.37
CA GLN A 40 -12.02 3.17 19.43
C GLN A 40 -12.81 3.45 18.14
N ASP A 41 -12.54 4.56 17.46
CA ASP A 41 -13.30 5.00 16.28
C ASP A 41 -12.90 4.20 15.03
N ILE A 42 -11.71 3.57 15.04
CA ILE A 42 -11.17 2.74 13.95
C ILE A 42 -11.09 1.25 14.32
N ALA A 43 -11.62 0.88 15.49
CA ALA A 43 -11.65 -0.50 15.95
C ALA A 43 -12.39 -1.38 14.92
N LEU A 44 -11.99 -2.65 14.80
CA LEU A 44 -12.63 -3.61 13.90
C LEU A 44 -12.71 -3.18 12.42
N ARG A 45 -11.78 -2.32 11.97
CA ARG A 45 -11.72 -1.79 10.59
C ARG A 45 -12.85 -0.82 10.23
N GLU A 46 -13.43 -0.14 11.22
CA GLU A 46 -14.33 0.99 10.97
C GLU A 46 -13.65 2.02 10.04
N PRO A 47 -14.34 2.51 8.97
CA PRO A 47 -13.75 3.34 7.92
C PRO A 47 -13.59 4.82 8.33
N ASN A 48 -13.26 5.09 9.60
CA ASN A 48 -13.19 6.44 10.18
C ASN A 48 -11.80 7.09 10.08
N TRP A 49 -10.99 6.68 9.10
CA TRP A 49 -9.71 7.32 8.83
C TRP A 49 -9.89 8.62 8.05
N PRO A 50 -9.06 9.66 8.29
CA PRO A 50 -9.02 10.84 7.44
C PRO A 50 -8.81 10.47 5.97
N PRO A 51 -9.44 11.19 5.01
CA PRO A 51 -9.47 10.78 3.60
C PRO A 51 -8.09 10.46 3.01
N ARG A 52 -7.06 11.25 3.35
CA ARG A 52 -5.70 11.03 2.84
C ARG A 52 -5.06 9.74 3.37
N ILE A 53 -5.32 9.39 4.63
CA ILE A 53 -4.81 8.17 5.26
C ILE A 53 -5.53 6.94 4.69
N ALA A 54 -6.84 7.06 4.46
CA ALA A 54 -7.62 6.03 3.77
C ALA A 54 -7.12 5.79 2.35
N GLN A 55 -6.87 6.84 1.57
CA GLN A 55 -6.32 6.72 0.20
C GLN A 55 -5.01 5.93 0.15
N ILE A 56 -4.06 6.25 1.03
CA ILE A 56 -2.75 5.57 1.05
C ILE A 56 -2.88 4.14 1.59
N SER A 57 -3.77 3.92 2.57
CA SER A 57 -4.11 2.57 3.02
C SER A 57 -4.66 1.73 1.87
N ASN A 58 -5.61 2.25 1.11
CA ASN A 58 -6.20 1.55 -0.03
C ASN A 58 -5.16 1.28 -1.13
N ALA A 59 -4.30 2.25 -1.43
CA ALA A 59 -3.20 2.06 -2.38
C ALA A 59 -2.27 0.91 -1.97
N TYR A 60 -1.94 0.80 -0.67
CA TYR A 60 -1.16 -0.32 -0.14
C TYR A 60 -1.89 -1.67 -0.29
N HIS A 61 -3.19 -1.74 0.07
CA HIS A 61 -3.97 -2.97 -0.08
C HIS A 61 -4.08 -3.39 -1.56
N ASN A 62 -4.24 -2.43 -2.47
CA ASN A 62 -4.27 -2.69 -3.91
C ASN A 62 -2.99 -3.38 -4.41
N GLN A 63 -1.81 -3.08 -3.84
CA GLN A 63 -0.57 -3.78 -4.20
C GLN A 63 -0.61 -5.28 -3.84
N LEU A 64 -1.42 -5.67 -2.86
CA LEU A 64 -1.51 -7.05 -2.38
C LEU A 64 -2.67 -7.82 -3.03
N GLU A 65 -3.66 -7.12 -3.58
CA GLU A 65 -4.80 -7.69 -4.31
C GLU A 65 -4.55 -7.82 -5.82
N LEU A 66 -3.80 -6.87 -6.41
CA LEU A 66 -3.45 -6.85 -7.83
C LEU A 66 -2.13 -7.53 -8.26
N PRO A 67 -1.34 -8.27 -7.44
CA PRO A 67 -0.07 -8.86 -7.89
C PRO A 67 -0.25 -9.72 -9.15
N VAL A 68 -1.42 -10.35 -9.30
CA VAL A 68 -1.75 -11.20 -10.44
C VAL A 68 -1.69 -10.43 -11.77
N LEU A 69 -2.20 -9.20 -11.83
CA LEU A 69 -2.20 -8.42 -13.08
C LEU A 69 -0.79 -7.93 -13.44
N PHE A 70 0.02 -7.60 -12.44
CA PHE A 70 1.40 -7.20 -12.66
C PHE A 70 2.26 -8.36 -13.16
N TYR A 71 2.17 -9.53 -12.52
CA TYR A 71 2.85 -10.73 -13.00
C TYR A 71 2.40 -11.12 -14.41
N VAL A 72 1.09 -11.04 -14.71
CA VAL A 72 0.56 -11.29 -16.06
C VAL A 72 1.14 -10.30 -17.07
N LEU A 73 1.23 -9.00 -16.75
CA LEU A 73 1.85 -8.01 -17.63
C LEU A 73 3.34 -8.27 -17.89
N THR A 74 4.11 -8.67 -16.87
CA THR A 74 5.53 -9.01 -17.06
C THR A 74 5.75 -10.26 -17.92
N ILE A 75 4.75 -11.13 -18.05
CA ILE A 75 4.79 -12.30 -18.93
C ILE A 75 4.35 -11.95 -20.36
N LEU A 76 3.40 -11.02 -20.52
CA LEU A 76 2.81 -10.66 -21.81
C LEU A 76 3.61 -9.61 -22.61
N ALA A 77 4.42 -8.77 -21.95
CA ALA A 77 5.14 -7.64 -22.55
C ALA A 77 6.61 -7.96 -22.85
#